data_AF-A0A8T7GLR6-F1
#
_entry.id   AF-A0A8T7GLR6-F1
#
_cell.length_a   1.000
_cell.length_b   1.000
_cell.length_c   1.000
_cell.angle_alpha   90.00
_cell.angle_beta   90.00
_cell.angle_gamma   90.00
#
_symmetry.space_group_name_H-M   'P 1'
#
loop_
_entity.id
_entity.type
_entity.pdbx_description
1 polymer ?
#
loop_
_entity_poly.entity_id
_entity_poly.type
_entity_poly.pdbx_seq_one_letter_code
_entity_poly.pdbx_strand_id
1 'polypeptide(L)'
;MYRIPTKNEITFLKRAFNIWGVFEVFERSSILIKEDSIDVVIYSNRYNPNNKSSKNKNCKIQVNSKFKDYNFDKTLSKKGVFLLNSDDHKIDVIKNQPYYAGLLMGYIHKKFFPSLSFLEIVATKSISFPYIIIKEQAANLVLYGRDVFGYSILSSSIFDENTLVLIMNSDRKPLGLGKTRYPSSVIFKENTVVVSNISDYGYYLREEN
;
A
#
# COMPACT_ATOMS: atom_id res chain seq x y z
N MET A 1 19.05 -10.58 1.98
CA MET A 1 20.09 -10.61 0.92
C MET A 1 19.47 -10.19 -0.43
N TYR A 2 20.13 -9.36 -1.22
CA TYR A 2 19.73 -8.98 -2.58
C TYR A 2 20.06 -10.07 -3.59
N ARG A 3 19.11 -10.34 -4.51
CA ARG A 3 19.27 -11.27 -5.63
C ARG A 3 18.40 -10.90 -6.81
N ILE A 4 18.65 -11.56 -7.95
CA ILE A 4 17.82 -11.47 -9.14
C ILE A 4 16.46 -12.16 -8.86
N PRO A 5 15.33 -11.59 -9.34
CA PRO A 5 14.03 -12.25 -9.23
C PRO A 5 13.99 -13.57 -10.04
N THR A 6 13.31 -14.57 -9.52
CA THR A 6 13.04 -15.83 -10.26
C THR A 6 12.03 -15.60 -11.39
N LYS A 7 11.97 -16.51 -12.37
CA LYS A 7 11.00 -16.41 -13.50
C LYS A 7 9.54 -16.31 -13.03
N ASN A 8 9.19 -17.00 -11.95
CA ASN A 8 7.87 -16.95 -11.33
C ASN A 8 7.61 -15.58 -10.70
N GLU A 9 8.58 -15.03 -9.96
CA GLU A 9 8.49 -13.68 -9.38
C GLU A 9 8.39 -12.59 -10.46
N ILE A 10 9.14 -12.72 -11.57
CA ILE A 10 9.03 -11.80 -12.73
C ILE A 10 7.61 -11.83 -13.31
N THR A 11 7.10 -13.03 -13.60
CA THR A 11 5.75 -13.19 -14.18
C THR A 11 4.69 -12.61 -13.25
N PHE A 12 4.86 -12.86 -11.96
CA PHE A 12 4.01 -12.33 -10.91
C PHE A 12 4.03 -10.80 -10.85
N LEU A 13 5.22 -10.19 -10.86
CA LEU A 13 5.39 -8.73 -10.84
C LEU A 13 4.85 -8.08 -12.10
N LYS A 14 5.09 -8.67 -13.29
CA LYS A 14 4.53 -8.19 -14.55
C LYS A 14 3.01 -8.06 -14.49
N ARG A 15 2.32 -9.08 -13.96
CA ARG A 15 0.87 -9.05 -13.75
C ARG A 15 0.46 -7.96 -12.76
N ALA A 16 1.18 -7.80 -11.66
CA ALA A 16 0.89 -6.76 -10.68
C ALA A 16 1.06 -5.36 -11.28
N PHE A 17 2.17 -5.07 -11.95
CA PHE A 17 2.45 -3.77 -12.57
C PHE A 17 1.45 -3.44 -13.68
N ASN A 18 0.97 -4.46 -14.40
CA ASN A 18 -0.08 -4.30 -15.40
C ASN A 18 -1.42 -3.85 -14.77
N ILE A 19 -1.79 -4.37 -13.60
CA ILE A 19 -3.02 -3.94 -12.87
C ILE A 19 -2.96 -2.45 -12.52
N TRP A 20 -1.76 -1.93 -12.24
CA TRP A 20 -1.52 -0.53 -11.91
C TRP A 20 -1.17 0.33 -13.13
N GLY A 21 -1.18 -0.24 -14.34
CA GLY A 21 -0.88 0.45 -15.59
C GLY A 21 0.56 1.01 -15.69
N VAL A 22 1.51 0.43 -14.96
CA VAL A 22 2.93 0.83 -14.97
C VAL A 22 3.84 -0.25 -15.55
N PHE A 23 3.32 -1.04 -16.49
CA PHE A 23 4.06 -2.15 -17.09
C PHE A 23 5.31 -1.67 -17.85
N GLU A 24 5.25 -0.55 -18.56
CA GLU A 24 6.41 -0.01 -19.29
C GLU A 24 7.57 0.37 -18.36
N VAL A 25 7.26 0.86 -17.15
CA VAL A 25 8.27 1.15 -16.13
C VAL A 25 9.00 -0.12 -15.72
N PHE A 26 8.27 -1.25 -15.62
CA PHE A 26 8.88 -2.54 -15.31
C PHE A 26 9.86 -2.98 -16.41
N GLU A 27 9.52 -2.80 -17.69
CA GLU A 27 10.35 -3.28 -18.81
C GLU A 27 11.67 -2.53 -18.97
N ARG A 28 11.69 -1.24 -18.63
CA ARG A 28 12.89 -0.39 -18.77
C ARG A 28 13.82 -0.42 -17.56
N SER A 29 13.39 -1.02 -16.46
CA SER A 29 14.09 -0.90 -15.19
C SER A 29 14.76 -2.20 -14.76
N SER A 30 15.88 -2.09 -14.06
CA SER A 30 16.51 -3.25 -13.45
C SER A 30 15.92 -3.53 -12.08
N ILE A 31 15.41 -4.75 -11.87
CA ILE A 31 14.73 -5.14 -10.64
C ILE A 31 15.56 -6.12 -9.82
N LEU A 32 15.57 -5.90 -8.51
CA LEU A 32 16.16 -6.80 -7.51
C LEU A 32 15.14 -7.18 -6.43
N ILE A 33 15.37 -8.35 -5.83
CA ILE A 33 14.65 -8.82 -4.65
C ILE A 33 15.60 -8.80 -3.45
N LYS A 34 15.18 -8.15 -2.35
CA LYS A 34 15.82 -8.30 -1.04
C LYS A 34 15.05 -9.32 -0.22
N GLU A 35 15.71 -10.44 0.08
CA GLU A 35 15.21 -11.43 1.05
C GLU A 35 15.34 -10.87 2.47
N ASP A 36 14.34 -11.15 3.30
CA ASP A 36 14.22 -10.70 4.70
C ASP A 36 14.17 -9.18 4.88
N SER A 37 13.49 -8.47 3.97
CA SER A 37 13.14 -7.08 4.21
C SER A 37 12.01 -7.01 5.26
N ILE A 38 12.38 -6.81 6.51
CA ILE A 38 11.52 -6.34 7.61
C ILE A 38 11.88 -4.83 7.74
N ASP A 39 10.97 -3.84 7.67
CA ASP A 39 9.66 -3.71 8.29
C ASP A 39 8.57 -3.14 7.35
N VAL A 40 7.34 -3.64 7.48
CA VAL A 40 6.16 -2.79 7.21
C VAL A 40 5.24 -2.96 8.40
N VAL A 41 5.25 -1.96 9.27
CA VAL A 41 4.21 -1.81 10.28
C VAL A 41 3.00 -1.18 9.58
N ILE A 42 2.14 -2.02 9.03
CA ILE A 42 0.83 -1.56 8.53
C ILE A 42 -0.06 -1.37 9.75
N TYR A 43 -0.20 -0.13 10.22
CA TYR A 43 -1.15 0.20 11.27
C TYR A 43 -2.56 0.22 10.68
N SER A 44 -3.39 -0.76 11.04
CA SER A 44 -4.83 -0.55 11.02
C SER A 44 -5.21 0.10 12.35
N ASN A 45 -5.31 1.43 12.37
CA ASN A 45 -5.85 2.13 13.53
C ASN A 45 -7.34 1.80 13.67
N ARG A 46 -7.66 0.76 14.43
CA ARG A 46 -9.03 0.53 14.90
C ARG A 46 -9.33 1.54 16.00
N TYR A 47 -9.74 2.75 15.63
CA TYR A 47 -10.39 3.64 16.58
C TYR A 47 -11.77 3.06 16.90
N ASN A 48 -11.91 2.41 18.07
CA ASN A 48 -13.18 1.95 18.60
C ASN A 48 -13.64 2.94 19.69
N PRO A 49 -14.60 3.85 19.41
CA PRO A 49 -15.01 4.90 20.34
C PRO A 49 -15.73 4.39 21.60
N ASN A 50 -15.98 3.08 21.72
CA ASN A 50 -16.80 2.51 22.79
C ASN A 50 -16.04 1.83 23.94
N ASN A 51 -14.71 1.84 23.97
CA ASN A 51 -13.98 1.28 25.12
C ASN A 51 -13.84 2.30 26.25
N LYS A 52 -14.91 2.45 27.02
CA LYS A 52 -14.81 2.93 28.40
C LYS A 52 -13.95 1.95 29.21
N SER A 53 -13.01 2.51 29.95
CA SER A 53 -12.13 1.84 30.90
C SER A 53 -12.79 0.69 31.66
N SER A 54 -12.21 -0.50 31.60
CA SER A 54 -12.41 -1.51 32.63
C SER A 54 -11.12 -2.30 32.86
N LYS A 55 -10.76 -2.37 34.14
CA LYS A 55 -9.57 -3.01 34.70
C LYS A 55 -9.59 -4.52 34.42
N ASN A 56 -8.41 -5.09 34.14
CA ASN A 56 -7.98 -6.48 34.33
C ASN A 56 -9.05 -7.58 34.38
N LYS A 57 -8.99 -8.52 33.40
CA LYS A 57 -8.57 -9.92 33.61
C LYS A 57 -8.71 -10.73 32.31
N ASN A 58 -7.73 -11.61 32.10
CA ASN A 58 -7.64 -12.68 31.09
C ASN A 58 -8.95 -13.02 30.34
N CYS A 59 -9.07 -12.57 29.09
CA CYS A 59 -10.06 -13.08 28.16
C CYS A 59 -9.36 -13.67 26.93
N LYS A 60 -9.44 -15.00 26.81
CA LYS A 60 -9.27 -15.71 25.55
C LYS A 60 -10.32 -15.16 24.58
N ILE A 61 -9.88 -14.36 23.60
CA ILE A 61 -10.77 -13.82 22.57
C ILE A 61 -11.04 -14.95 21.57
N GLN A 62 -12.23 -15.54 21.63
CA GLN A 62 -12.81 -16.27 20.50
C GLN A 62 -13.02 -15.28 19.37
N VAL A 63 -12.19 -15.38 18.33
CA VAL A 63 -12.30 -14.58 17.12
C VAL A 63 -13.46 -15.13 16.29
N ASN A 64 -14.55 -14.36 16.20
CA ASN A 64 -15.65 -14.65 15.29
C ASN A 64 -15.14 -14.67 13.83
N SER A 65 -15.41 -15.79 13.18
CA SER A 65 -14.76 -16.29 11.97
C SER A 65 -15.41 -15.80 10.67
N LYS A 66 -15.43 -14.49 10.38
CA LYS A 66 -15.97 -13.97 9.10
C LYS A 66 -15.17 -12.89 8.34
N PHE A 67 -13.96 -12.53 8.74
CA PHE A 67 -13.09 -11.65 7.95
C PHE A 67 -11.66 -12.20 7.94
N LYS A 68 -11.33 -13.03 6.94
CA LYS A 68 -10.07 -13.80 6.89
C LYS A 68 -9.03 -13.31 5.87
N ASP A 69 -9.35 -12.39 4.96
CA ASP A 69 -8.50 -12.30 3.76
C ASP A 69 -7.34 -11.30 3.80
N TYR A 70 -7.27 -10.43 4.82
CA TYR A 70 -6.09 -9.58 5.05
C TYR A 70 -5.84 -9.34 6.55
N ASN A 71 -5.86 -10.40 7.36
CA ASN A 71 -5.07 -10.38 8.59
C ASN A 71 -3.61 -10.47 8.14
N PHE A 72 -2.93 -9.34 8.19
CA PHE A 72 -1.54 -9.24 7.83
C PHE A 72 -0.71 -9.92 8.93
N ASP A 73 -0.53 -11.24 8.83
CA ASP A 73 0.22 -12.05 9.79
C ASP A 73 1.62 -11.47 9.98
N LYS A 74 1.94 -11.15 11.24
CA LYS A 74 3.16 -10.45 11.68
C LYS A 74 4.47 -11.26 11.50
N THR A 75 4.43 -12.41 10.84
CA THR A 75 5.49 -13.43 10.91
C THR A 75 5.95 -14.03 9.58
N LEU A 76 5.48 -13.57 8.41
CA LEU A 76 6.02 -14.06 7.13
C LEU A 76 7.09 -13.10 6.57
N SER A 77 8.28 -13.66 6.32
CA SER A 77 9.38 -13.00 5.61
C SER A 77 8.86 -12.39 4.32
N LYS A 78 8.97 -11.07 4.20
CA LYS A 78 8.58 -10.32 3.01
C LYS A 78 9.80 -10.16 2.13
N LYS A 79 9.59 -10.35 0.83
CA LYS A 79 10.60 -10.09 -0.20
C LYS A 79 10.39 -8.69 -0.74
N GLY A 80 11.31 -7.78 -0.45
CA GLY A 80 11.27 -6.40 -0.93
C GLY A 80 11.68 -6.35 -2.39
N VAL A 81 10.93 -5.59 -3.19
CA VAL A 81 11.18 -5.40 -4.63
C VAL A 81 11.79 -4.03 -4.81
N PHE A 82 12.97 -3.96 -5.40
CA PHE A 82 13.70 -2.71 -5.59
C PHE A 82 13.92 -2.44 -7.07
N LEU A 83 13.71 -1.17 -7.46
CA LEU A 83 13.95 -0.62 -8.78
C LEU A 83 15.32 0.07 -8.79
N LEU A 84 16.13 -0.22 -9.81
CA LEU A 84 17.42 0.41 -10.05
C LEU A 84 17.40 1.18 -11.38
N ASN A 85 18.20 2.24 -11.44
CA ASN A 85 18.30 3.09 -12.64
C ASN A 85 19.10 2.44 -13.77
N SER A 86 20.05 1.54 -13.48
CA SER A 86 20.88 0.88 -14.49
C SER A 86 21.17 -0.58 -14.12
N ASP A 87 21.47 -1.38 -15.14
CA ASP A 87 21.89 -2.77 -14.97
C ASP A 87 23.29 -2.88 -14.37
N ASP A 88 24.17 -1.90 -14.58
CA ASP A 88 25.53 -1.91 -14.01
C ASP A 88 25.49 -1.91 -12.48
N HIS A 89 24.62 -1.10 -11.89
CA HIS A 89 24.42 -1.07 -10.44
C HIS A 89 23.88 -2.38 -9.87
N LYS A 90 23.24 -3.22 -10.69
CA LYS A 90 22.67 -4.49 -10.25
C LYS A 90 23.73 -5.45 -9.75
N ILE A 91 24.84 -5.55 -10.47
CA ILE A 91 25.94 -6.46 -10.13
C ILE A 91 26.58 -6.01 -8.81
N ASP A 92 26.85 -4.71 -8.67
CA ASP A 92 27.44 -4.13 -7.47
C ASP A 92 26.56 -4.33 -6.24
N VAL A 93 25.25 -4.10 -6.35
CA VAL A 93 24.31 -4.32 -5.24
C VAL A 93 24.29 -5.79 -4.81
N ILE A 94 24.27 -6.73 -5.76
CA ILE A 94 24.30 -8.16 -5.44
C ILE A 94 25.63 -8.54 -4.78
N LYS A 95 26.74 -7.97 -5.21
CA LYS A 95 28.07 -8.30 -4.66
C LYS A 95 28.27 -7.70 -3.27
N ASN A 96 27.96 -6.42 -3.10
CA ASN A 96 28.29 -5.66 -1.90
C ASN A 96 27.18 -5.67 -0.85
N GLN A 97 25.98 -6.11 -1.21
CA GLN A 97 24.83 -6.24 -0.31
C GLN A 97 24.58 -4.97 0.55
N PRO A 98 24.52 -3.77 -0.07
CA PRO A 98 24.36 -2.52 0.68
C PRO A 98 23.04 -2.54 1.45
N TYR A 99 22.94 -1.74 2.51
CA TYR A 99 21.71 -1.71 3.31
C TYR A 99 20.50 -1.18 2.51
N TYR A 100 20.73 -0.18 1.66
CA TYR A 100 19.75 0.40 0.75
C TYR A 100 20.20 0.20 -0.70
N ALA A 101 19.26 -0.13 -1.58
CA ALA A 101 19.54 -0.25 -3.00
C ALA A 101 18.34 0.23 -3.81
N GLY A 102 18.51 1.34 -4.54
CA GLY A 102 17.47 1.88 -5.41
C GLY A 102 16.17 2.23 -4.69
N LEU A 103 15.08 2.25 -5.44
CA LEU A 103 13.76 2.63 -4.96
C LEU A 103 12.96 1.37 -4.59
N LEU A 104 12.46 1.31 -3.36
CA LEU A 104 11.54 0.25 -2.96
C LEU A 104 10.24 0.41 -3.75
N MET A 105 9.82 -0.64 -4.47
CA MET A 105 8.55 -0.68 -5.19
C MET A 105 7.46 -1.34 -4.35
N GLY A 106 7.82 -2.27 -3.49
CA GLY A 106 6.84 -2.94 -2.64
C GLY A 106 7.33 -4.28 -2.17
N TYR A 107 6.38 -5.12 -1.77
CA TYR A 107 6.66 -6.38 -1.13
C TYR A 107 5.94 -7.52 -1.84
N ILE A 108 6.65 -8.60 -2.11
CA ILE A 108 6.08 -9.85 -2.55
C ILE A 108 5.80 -10.71 -1.33
N HIS A 109 4.54 -11.09 -1.18
CA HIS A 109 4.12 -12.17 -0.30
C HIS A 109 3.25 -13.16 -1.10
N LYS A 110 1.97 -13.34 -0.72
CA LYS A 110 0.95 -14.01 -1.56
C LYS A 110 0.51 -13.12 -2.73
N LYS A 111 0.51 -11.80 -2.51
CA LYS A 111 0.21 -10.77 -3.49
C LYS A 111 1.31 -9.70 -3.46
N PHE A 112 1.40 -8.89 -4.51
CA PHE A 112 2.27 -7.73 -4.54
C PHE A 112 1.59 -6.64 -3.75
N PHE A 113 2.30 -6.10 -2.77
CA PHE A 113 1.81 -5.01 -1.95
C PHE A 113 2.63 -3.75 -2.29
N PRO A 114 2.00 -2.72 -2.88
CA PRO A 114 2.68 -1.50 -3.27
C PRO A 114 3.31 -0.78 -2.07
N SER A 115 4.49 -0.22 -2.27
CA SER A 115 5.06 0.80 -1.38
C SER A 115 4.57 2.20 -1.76
N LEU A 116 4.78 3.19 -0.89
CA LEU A 116 4.46 4.60 -1.20
C LEU A 116 5.20 5.10 -2.45
N SER A 117 6.50 4.79 -2.60
CA SER A 117 7.28 5.18 -3.78
C SER A 117 6.74 4.61 -5.08
N PHE A 118 6.18 3.39 -5.05
CA PHE A 118 5.50 2.83 -6.22
C PHE A 118 4.23 3.61 -6.58
N LEU A 119 3.48 4.09 -5.60
CA LEU A 119 2.28 4.89 -5.84
C LEU A 119 2.61 6.21 -6.53
N GLU A 120 3.76 6.82 -6.24
CA GLU A 120 4.23 8.03 -6.92
C GLU A 120 4.49 7.78 -8.41
N ILE A 121 5.13 6.65 -8.73
CA ILE A 121 5.35 6.23 -10.11
C ILE A 121 4.00 5.99 -10.82
N VAL A 122 3.07 5.30 -10.15
CA VAL A 122 1.72 5.05 -10.71
C VAL A 122 1.00 6.36 -11.00
N ALA A 123 0.96 7.29 -10.05
CA ALA A 123 0.29 8.57 -10.22
C ALA A 123 0.88 9.40 -11.38
N THR A 124 2.18 9.26 -11.64
CA THR A 124 2.89 10.06 -12.65
C THR A 124 2.88 9.42 -14.04
N LYS A 125 2.93 8.09 -14.12
CA LYS A 125 3.19 7.35 -15.37
C LYS A 125 2.00 6.56 -15.90
N SER A 126 1.02 6.26 -15.05
CA SER A 126 -0.15 5.48 -15.43
C SER A 126 -1.37 6.36 -15.60
N ILE A 127 -2.26 5.94 -16.49
CA ILE A 127 -3.59 6.53 -16.69
C ILE A 127 -4.68 5.61 -16.12
N SER A 128 -4.36 4.33 -15.91
CA SER A 128 -5.32 3.29 -15.53
C SER A 128 -4.88 2.59 -14.25
N PHE A 129 -5.49 2.99 -13.14
CA PHE A 129 -5.34 2.34 -11.85
C PHE A 129 -6.57 2.65 -10.97
N PRO A 130 -6.89 1.80 -9.98
CA PRO A 130 -7.97 2.09 -9.05
C PRO A 130 -7.62 3.30 -8.16
N TYR A 131 -8.49 4.31 -8.11
CA TYR A 131 -8.25 5.52 -7.33
C TYR A 131 -9.50 6.17 -6.76
N ILE A 132 -9.30 7.00 -5.74
CA ILE A 132 -10.25 8.00 -5.25
C ILE A 132 -9.58 9.37 -5.19
N ILE A 133 -10.35 10.42 -5.50
CA ILE A 133 -9.96 11.82 -5.32
C ILE A 133 -10.77 12.38 -4.17
N ILE A 134 -10.12 12.98 -3.18
CA ILE A 134 -10.77 13.49 -1.96
C ILE A 134 -10.59 15.01 -1.82
N LYS A 135 -11.48 15.62 -1.02
CA LYS A 135 -11.39 17.03 -0.62
C LYS A 135 -10.14 17.30 0.22
N GLU A 136 -9.60 18.52 0.14
CA GLU A 136 -8.41 18.95 0.89
C GLU A 136 -8.50 18.74 2.41
N GLN A 137 -9.68 19.00 3.01
CA GLN A 137 -9.89 18.74 4.43
C GLN A 137 -9.67 17.26 4.80
N ALA A 138 -10.14 16.34 3.94
CA ALA A 138 -9.95 14.92 4.14
C ALA A 138 -8.52 14.47 3.81
N ALA A 139 -7.85 15.12 2.85
CA ALA A 139 -6.44 14.87 2.54
C ALA A 139 -5.56 15.04 3.79
N ASN A 140 -5.74 16.13 4.53
CA ASN A 140 -5.02 16.36 5.78
C ASN A 140 -5.28 15.26 6.80
N LEU A 141 -6.54 14.83 6.96
CA LEU A 141 -6.90 13.74 7.89
C LEU A 141 -6.25 12.41 7.48
N VAL A 142 -6.20 12.09 6.18
CA VAL A 142 -5.54 10.88 5.66
C VAL A 142 -4.04 10.90 5.98
N LEU A 143 -3.37 12.05 5.81
CA LEU A 143 -1.97 12.22 6.20
C LEU A 143 -1.74 12.14 7.72
N TYR A 144 -2.79 12.16 8.54
CA TYR A 144 -2.73 11.83 9.97
C TYR A 144 -3.13 10.37 10.26
N GLY A 145 -3.20 9.53 9.24
CA GLY A 145 -3.56 8.12 9.37
C GLY A 145 -5.05 7.84 9.56
N ARG A 146 -5.93 8.80 9.24
CA ARG A 146 -7.40 8.59 9.30
C ARG A 146 -7.92 7.88 8.05
N ASP A 147 -9.01 7.15 8.24
CA ASP A 147 -9.81 6.57 7.17
C ASP A 147 -10.59 7.65 6.39
N VAL A 148 -11.03 7.30 5.18
CA VAL A 148 -11.77 8.21 4.29
C VAL A 148 -13.28 7.99 4.41
N PHE A 149 -14.01 9.08 4.59
CA PHE A 149 -15.48 9.09 4.59
C PHE A 149 -16.04 9.31 3.18
N GLY A 150 -17.18 8.70 2.86
CA GLY A 150 -17.77 8.77 1.52
C GLY A 150 -18.09 10.19 1.04
N TYR A 151 -18.61 11.05 1.92
CA TYR A 151 -18.93 12.45 1.60
C TYR A 151 -17.69 13.32 1.26
N SER A 152 -16.49 12.82 1.58
CA SER A 152 -15.23 13.51 1.29
C SER A 152 -14.65 13.19 -0.08
N ILE A 153 -15.20 12.18 -0.77
CA ILE A 153 -14.78 11.77 -2.11
C ILE A 153 -15.41 12.71 -3.15
N LEU A 154 -14.56 13.28 -4.01
CA LEU A 154 -14.95 14.11 -5.14
C LEU A 154 -15.23 13.26 -6.38
N SER A 155 -14.38 12.26 -6.64
CA SER A 155 -14.55 11.31 -7.73
C SER A 155 -13.78 10.02 -7.47
N SER A 156 -14.09 8.97 -8.21
CA SER A 156 -13.41 7.68 -8.13
C SER A 156 -13.30 7.03 -9.50
N SER A 157 -12.36 6.12 -9.67
CA SER A 157 -12.41 5.15 -10.75
C SER A 157 -13.46 4.07 -10.48
N ILE A 158 -13.61 3.11 -11.40
CA ILE A 158 -14.42 1.91 -11.21
C ILE A 158 -13.60 0.87 -10.45
N PHE A 159 -14.18 0.26 -9.42
CA PHE A 159 -13.60 -0.86 -8.67
C PHE A 159 -14.65 -1.57 -7.81
N ASP A 160 -14.31 -2.78 -7.39
CA ASP A 160 -15.10 -3.59 -6.46
C ASP A 160 -14.76 -3.29 -5.00
N GLU A 161 -15.54 -3.89 -4.09
CA GLU A 161 -15.22 -3.92 -2.66
C GLU A 161 -13.89 -4.66 -2.39
N ASN A 162 -13.20 -4.30 -1.31
CA ASN A 162 -11.94 -4.91 -0.88
C ASN A 162 -10.77 -4.72 -1.86
N THR A 163 -10.89 -3.75 -2.76
CA THR A 163 -9.87 -3.38 -3.73
C THR A 163 -8.89 -2.38 -3.13
N LEU A 164 -7.61 -2.50 -3.48
CA LEU A 164 -6.61 -1.49 -3.16
C LEU A 164 -6.77 -0.30 -4.10
N VAL A 165 -6.85 0.90 -3.54
CA VAL A 165 -7.03 2.14 -4.30
C VAL A 165 -6.00 3.16 -3.92
N LEU A 166 -5.55 3.94 -4.90
CA LEU A 166 -4.74 5.13 -4.65
C LEU A 166 -5.62 6.23 -4.09
N ILE A 167 -5.23 6.80 -2.95
CA ILE A 167 -5.90 7.97 -2.37
C ILE A 167 -5.16 9.21 -2.89
N MET A 168 -5.89 10.12 -3.55
CA MET A 168 -5.32 11.35 -4.14
C MET A 168 -6.07 12.59 -3.67
N ASN A 169 -5.38 13.73 -3.64
CA ASN A 169 -6.02 15.04 -3.45
C ASN A 169 -6.63 15.57 -4.77
N SER A 170 -7.25 16.76 -4.73
CA SER A 170 -7.84 17.38 -5.92
C SER A 170 -6.84 17.70 -7.04
N ASP A 171 -5.56 17.87 -6.71
CA ASP A 171 -4.48 18.07 -7.69
C ASP A 171 -3.94 16.76 -8.28
N ARG A 172 -4.58 15.62 -7.99
CA ARG A 172 -4.13 14.26 -8.37
C ARG A 172 -2.76 13.89 -7.81
N LYS A 173 -2.32 14.52 -6.72
CA LYS A 173 -1.12 14.08 -6.00
C LYS A 173 -1.48 12.88 -5.11
N PRO A 174 -0.66 11.82 -5.12
CA PRO A 174 -0.89 10.65 -4.27
C PRO A 174 -0.68 11.03 -2.81
N LEU A 175 -1.60 10.58 -1.94
CA LEU A 175 -1.55 10.77 -0.48
C LEU A 175 -1.24 9.46 0.24
N GLY A 176 -1.65 8.33 -0.34
CA GLY A 176 -1.48 7.03 0.28
C GLY A 176 -2.23 5.90 -0.44
N LEU A 177 -2.19 4.73 0.18
CA LEU A 177 -2.89 3.52 -0.22
C LEU A 177 -4.12 3.32 0.69
N GLY A 178 -5.25 3.01 0.08
CA GLY A 178 -6.48 2.66 0.78
C GLY A 178 -7.01 1.30 0.39
N LYS A 179 -7.91 0.75 1.21
CA LYS A 179 -8.73 -0.42 0.87
C LYS A 179 -10.21 -0.09 0.93
N THR A 180 -10.92 -0.37 -0.14
CA THR A 180 -12.35 -0.08 -0.26
C THR A 180 -13.18 -1.02 0.61
N ARG A 181 -14.19 -0.46 1.29
CA ARG A 181 -15.23 -1.19 2.04
C ARG A 181 -16.54 -1.34 1.26
N TYR A 182 -16.62 -0.67 0.11
CA TYR A 182 -17.77 -0.69 -0.78
C TYR A 182 -17.30 -0.60 -2.23
N PRO A 183 -18.08 -1.11 -3.20
CA PRO A 183 -17.79 -0.89 -4.62
C PRO A 183 -18.02 0.58 -5.02
N SER A 184 -17.43 1.00 -6.14
CA SER A 184 -17.48 2.38 -6.61
C SER A 184 -18.90 2.91 -6.82
N SER A 185 -19.86 2.03 -7.16
CA SER A 185 -21.27 2.38 -7.37
C SER A 185 -21.98 2.97 -6.15
N VAL A 186 -21.50 2.68 -4.95
CA VAL A 186 -22.11 3.15 -3.68
C VAL A 186 -21.09 3.74 -2.72
N ILE A 187 -19.96 4.24 -3.24
CA ILE A 187 -18.89 4.80 -2.40
C ILE A 187 -19.21 6.20 -1.86
N PHE A 188 -20.10 6.94 -2.52
CA PHE A 188 -20.55 8.27 -2.12
C PHE A 188 -21.62 8.20 -1.02
N LYS A 189 -21.21 7.78 0.19
CA LYS A 189 -22.09 7.68 1.36
C LYS A 189 -21.83 8.79 2.37
N GLU A 190 -22.90 9.35 2.92
CA GLU A 190 -22.80 10.28 4.04
C GLU A 190 -22.39 9.55 5.33
N ASN A 191 -21.60 10.24 6.16
CA ASN A 191 -21.17 9.83 7.51
C ASN A 191 -20.64 8.39 7.66
N THR A 192 -20.21 7.76 6.57
CA THR A 192 -19.74 6.38 6.56
C THR A 192 -18.30 6.34 6.11
N VAL A 193 -17.46 5.59 6.83
CA VAL A 193 -16.11 5.27 6.38
C VAL A 193 -16.20 4.28 5.22
N VAL A 194 -15.67 4.65 4.06
CA VAL A 194 -15.78 3.86 2.83
C VAL A 194 -14.44 3.35 2.33
N VAL A 195 -13.32 3.96 2.73
CA VAL A 195 -11.98 3.46 2.45
C VAL A 195 -11.16 3.47 3.74
N SER A 196 -10.62 2.31 4.10
CA SER A 196 -9.67 2.19 5.20
C SER A 196 -8.30 2.67 4.72
N ASN A 197 -7.64 3.53 5.49
CA ASN A 197 -6.27 3.92 5.22
C ASN A 197 -5.32 2.76 5.57
N ILE A 198 -4.42 2.43 4.65
CA ILE A 198 -3.43 1.36 4.81
C ILE A 198 -2.03 1.95 5.06
N SER A 199 -1.65 2.96 4.27
CA SER A 199 -0.36 3.63 4.37
C SER A 199 -0.46 5.01 3.75
N ASP A 200 0.08 6.03 4.40
CA ASP A 200 0.03 7.42 3.97
C ASP A 200 1.41 8.09 4.01
N TYR A 201 1.63 9.13 3.21
CA TYR A 201 2.89 9.89 3.21
C TYR A 201 3.18 10.61 4.51
N GLY A 202 2.15 10.93 5.31
CA GLY A 202 2.35 11.53 6.62
C GLY A 202 3.08 10.62 7.59
N TYR A 203 3.19 9.32 7.30
CA TYR A 203 4.06 8.39 8.03
C TYR A 203 5.49 8.92 8.15
N TYR A 204 6.07 9.45 7.07
CA TYR A 204 7.44 9.95 7.08
C TYR A 204 7.64 11.09 8.10
N LEU A 205 6.65 11.96 8.27
CA LEU A 205 6.71 13.06 9.22
C LEU A 205 6.50 12.62 10.67
N ARG A 206 5.81 11.50 10.90
CA ARG A 206 5.50 11.01 12.24
C ARG A 206 6.66 10.24 12.87
N GLU A 207 7.46 9.58 12.06
CA GLU A 207 8.55 8.70 12.50
C GLU A 207 9.92 9.41 12.60
N GLU A 208 9.98 10.72 12.37
CA GLU A 208 11.21 11.52 12.49
C GLU A 208 11.48 12.07 13.91
N ASN A 209 10.57 11.84 14.88
CA ASN A 209 10.70 12.31 16.28
C ASN A 209 11.14 11.19 17.23
#